data_AF-A0A8T7EUQ6-F1
#
_entry.id   AF-A0A8T7EUQ6-F1
#
_cell.length_a   1.000
_cell.length_b   1.000
_cell.length_c   1.000
_cell.angle_alpha   90.00
_cell.angle_beta   90.00
_cell.angle_gamma   90.00
#
_symmetry.space_group_name_H-M   'P 1'
#
loop_
_entity.id
_entity.type
_entity.pdbx_description
1 polymer ?
#
loop_
_entity_poly.entity_id
_entity_poly.type
_entity_poly.pdbx_seq_one_letter_code
_entity_poly.pdbx_strand_id
1 'polypeptide(L)'
;MPLTAEVMTDRDRWNAAAAQFPDAHILQSWEWGEFKHATTGWKPLRLAYSDGASLRAMISIGVRRAGPVKVMYAPRGPLLADVSMDLAHGVLAEPGVPRTPRTRRGPQDRSRYRAVDRHAG
;
A
#
# COMPACT_ATOMS: atom_id res chain seq x y z
N MET A 1 3.64 -1.78 17.56
CA MET A 1 3.30 -0.46 16.98
C MET A 1 2.44 -0.68 15.74
N PRO A 2 1.49 0.22 15.39
CA PRO A 2 0.66 0.02 14.21
C PRO A 2 1.50 0.17 12.93
N LEU A 3 1.38 -0.80 12.02
CA LEU A 3 1.99 -0.71 10.70
C LEU A 3 1.31 0.38 9.86
N THR A 4 2.09 1.12 9.09
CA THR A 4 1.62 2.09 8.08
C THR A 4 2.00 1.60 6.70
N ALA A 5 1.05 1.61 5.76
CA ALA A 5 1.26 1.18 4.39
C ALA A 5 1.48 2.37 3.44
N GLU A 6 2.52 2.30 2.62
CA GLU A 6 2.82 3.21 1.51
C GLU A 6 2.69 2.45 0.19
N VAL A 7 2.03 3.06 -0.81
CA VAL A 7 2.06 2.55 -2.19
C VAL A 7 3.39 2.95 -2.81
N MET A 8 4.14 1.97 -3.31
CA MET A 8 5.46 2.23 -3.91
C MET A 8 5.43 1.97 -5.42
N THR A 9 5.64 3.02 -6.21
CA THR A 9 5.55 3.01 -7.68
C THR A 9 6.90 3.18 -8.38
N ASP A 10 7.99 3.17 -7.62
CA ASP A 10 9.35 3.26 -8.16
C ASP A 10 9.98 1.86 -8.22
N ARG A 11 10.46 1.48 -9.41
CA ARG A 11 11.01 0.15 -9.68
C ARG A 11 12.27 -0.12 -8.90
N ASP A 12 13.22 0.81 -8.93
CA ASP A 12 14.54 0.60 -8.36
C ASP A 12 14.47 0.61 -6.83
N ARG A 13 13.67 1.50 -6.24
CA ARG A 13 13.34 1.51 -4.82
C ARG A 13 12.65 0.22 -4.39
N TRP A 14 11.72 -0.32 -5.19
CA TRP A 14 11.07 -1.61 -4.92
C TRP A 14 12.06 -2.75 -4.88
N ASN A 15 12.84 -2.93 -5.94
CA ASN A 15 13.75 -4.05 -6.04
C ASN A 15 14.88 -3.95 -4.99
N ALA A 16 15.43 -2.75 -4.76
CA ALA A 16 16.46 -2.54 -3.74
C ALA A 16 15.96 -2.79 -2.30
N ALA A 17 14.72 -2.42 -1.99
CA ALA A 17 14.11 -2.70 -0.69
C ALA A 17 13.75 -4.18 -0.54
N ALA A 18 13.11 -4.78 -1.55
CA ALA A 18 12.71 -6.19 -1.54
C ALA A 18 13.91 -7.14 -1.40
N ALA A 19 15.05 -6.81 -1.99
CA ALA A 19 16.28 -7.60 -1.90
C ALA A 19 16.88 -7.65 -0.48
N GLN A 20 16.46 -6.78 0.44
CA GLN A 20 16.93 -6.78 1.84
C GLN A 20 16.16 -7.78 2.71
N PHE A 21 15.08 -8.36 2.21
CA PHE A 21 14.27 -9.32 2.96
C PHE A 21 14.88 -10.73 2.89
N PRO A 22 14.86 -11.50 4.00
CA PRO A 22 15.45 -12.83 4.05
C PRO A 22 14.82 -13.80 3.04
N ASP A 23 13.51 -13.67 2.80
CA ASP A 23 12.75 -14.51 1.87
C ASP A 23 12.43 -13.80 0.54
N ALA A 24 13.34 -12.92 0.08
CA ALA A 24 13.19 -12.23 -1.20
C ALA A 24 12.93 -13.24 -2.34
N HIS A 25 11.82 -13.06 -3.05
CA HIS A 25 11.36 -14.01 -4.06
C HIS A 25 11.04 -13.33 -5.39
N ILE A 26 11.39 -13.96 -6.52
CA ILE A 26 11.18 -13.38 -7.86
C ILE A 26 9.71 -13.04 -8.14
N LEU A 27 8.77 -13.80 -7.58
CA LEU A 27 7.33 -13.55 -7.70
C LEU A 27 6.85 -12.28 -6.98
N GLN A 28 7.71 -11.68 -6.14
CA GLN A 28 7.50 -10.40 -5.49
C GLN A 28 8.31 -9.26 -6.16
N SER A 29 9.04 -9.54 -7.24
CA SER A 29 9.83 -8.51 -7.95
C SER A 29 8.94 -7.56 -8.75
N TRP A 30 9.51 -6.42 -9.14
CA TRP A 30 8.83 -5.49 -10.04
C TRP A 30 8.48 -6.16 -11.38
N GLU A 31 9.46 -6.85 -11.96
CA GLU A 31 9.42 -7.48 -13.28
C GLU A 31 8.33 -8.55 -13.37
N TRP A 32 8.13 -9.34 -12.31
CA TRP A 32 7.05 -10.32 -12.29
C TRP A 32 5.67 -9.65 -12.41
N GLY A 33 5.46 -8.54 -11.70
CA GLY A 33 4.24 -7.74 -11.81
C GLY A 33 4.01 -7.21 -13.23
N GLU A 34 5.06 -6.66 -13.85
CA GLU A 34 4.99 -6.16 -15.24
C GLU A 34 4.72 -7.28 -16.24
N PHE A 35 5.35 -8.44 -16.08
CA PHE A 35 5.10 -9.62 -16.90
C PHE A 35 3.63 -10.04 -16.80
N LYS A 36 3.06 -10.14 -15.59
CA LYS A 36 1.66 -10.51 -15.38
C LYS A 36 0.69 -9.44 -15.91
N HIS A 37 1.06 -8.17 -15.83
CA HIS A 37 0.30 -7.08 -16.44
C HIS A 37 0.26 -7.22 -17.95
N ALA A 38 1.42 -7.32 -18.60
CA ALA A 38 1.54 -7.39 -20.06
C ALA A 38 0.89 -8.66 -20.66
N THR A 39 1.02 -9.81 -20.00
CA THR A 39 0.56 -11.09 -20.56
C THR A 39 -0.85 -11.50 -20.16
N THR A 40 -1.33 -11.03 -19.01
CA THR A 40 -2.59 -11.54 -18.42
C THR A 40 -3.50 -10.45 -17.84
N GLY A 41 -3.14 -9.16 -17.99
CA GLY A 41 -3.95 -8.02 -17.59
C GLY A 41 -4.07 -7.78 -16.08
N TRP A 42 -3.18 -8.38 -15.27
CA TRP A 42 -3.15 -8.14 -13.82
C TRP A 42 -2.47 -6.81 -13.51
N LYS A 43 -3.06 -5.99 -12.65
CA LYS A 43 -2.46 -4.72 -12.23
C LYS A 43 -1.72 -4.91 -10.91
N PRO A 44 -0.40 -4.77 -10.86
CA PRO A 44 0.33 -4.89 -9.60
C PRO A 44 0.04 -3.69 -8.69
N LEU A 45 -0.36 -3.97 -7.46
CA LEU A 45 -0.40 -3.04 -6.33
C LEU A 45 0.74 -3.41 -5.40
N ARG A 46 1.68 -2.47 -5.22
CA ARG A 46 2.92 -2.68 -4.47
C ARG A 46 2.86 -1.85 -3.19
N LEU A 47 2.87 -2.54 -2.05
CA LEU A 47 2.75 -1.92 -0.73
C LEU A 47 3.99 -2.21 0.12
N ALA A 48 4.48 -1.17 0.77
CA ALA A 48 5.55 -1.23 1.77
C ALA A 48 4.97 -0.87 3.14
N TYR A 49 5.27 -1.67 4.16
CA TYR A 49 4.74 -1.51 5.52
C TYR A 49 5.85 -1.16 6.48
N SER A 50 5.74 -0.02 7.18
CA SER A 50 6.69 0.40 8.20
C SER A 50 6.02 0.56 9.56
N ASP A 51 6.80 0.44 10.64
CA ASP A 51 6.38 0.76 12.01
C ASP A 51 6.72 2.21 12.41
N GLY A 52 7.14 3.03 11.44
CA GLY A 52 7.64 4.39 11.63
C GLY A 52 9.14 4.49 11.85
N ALA A 53 9.82 3.41 12.22
CA ALA A 53 11.28 3.36 12.38
C ALA A 53 11.96 2.56 11.27
N SER A 54 11.34 1.45 10.85
CA SER A 54 11.91 0.53 9.88
C SER A 54 10.85 -0.05 8.95
N LEU A 55 11.29 -0.44 7.75
CA LEU A 55 10.48 -1.22 6.84
C LEU A 55 10.34 -2.64 7.41
N ARG A 56 9.11 -3.08 7.66
CA ARG A 56 8.81 -4.37 8.29
C ARG A 56 8.31 -5.41 7.31
N ALA A 57 7.62 -5.00 6.26
CA ALA A 57 7.10 -5.93 5.26
C ALA A 57 6.89 -5.26 3.90
N MET A 58 6.86 -6.07 2.85
CA MET A 58 6.48 -5.66 1.50
C MET A 58 5.56 -6.70 0.85
N ILE A 59 4.64 -6.26 0.01
CA ILE A 59 3.78 -7.18 -0.75
C ILE A 59 3.42 -6.59 -2.12
N SER A 60 3.67 -7.38 -3.15
CA SER A 60 3.21 -7.17 -4.52
C SER A 60 1.95 -8.01 -4.73
N ILE A 61 0.83 -7.32 -4.94
CA ILE A 61 -0.50 -7.89 -5.11
C ILE A 61 -0.92 -7.68 -6.56
N GLY A 62 -1.07 -8.74 -7.34
CA GLY A 62 -1.78 -8.67 -8.61
C GLY A 62 -3.27 -8.47 -8.35
N VAL A 63 -3.86 -7.44 -8.95
CA VAL A 63 -5.30 -7.18 -8.90
C VAL A 63 -5.91 -7.29 -10.29
N ARG A 64 -7.00 -8.06 -10.41
CA ARG A 64 -7.76 -8.21 -11.66
C ARG A 64 -9.26 -8.24 -11.39
N ARG A 65 -10.07 -7.76 -12.33
CA ARG A 65 -11.54 -7.94 -12.29
C ARG A 65 -11.95 -9.21 -13.04
N ALA A 66 -12.88 -9.95 -12.45
CA ALA A 66 -13.53 -11.09 -13.07
C ALA A 66 -15.05 -10.90 -12.90
N GLY A 67 -15.71 -10.31 -13.91
CA GLY A 67 -17.10 -9.88 -13.78
C GLY A 67 -17.30 -8.88 -12.63
N PRO A 68 -18.24 -9.11 -11.70
CA PRO A 68 -18.50 -8.18 -10.60
C PRO A 68 -17.44 -8.23 -9.50
N VAL A 69 -16.59 -9.27 -9.44
CA VAL A 69 -15.64 -9.45 -8.34
C VAL A 69 -14.23 -8.93 -8.67
N LYS A 70 -13.49 -8.54 -7.63
CA LYS A 70 -12.05 -8.26 -7.70
C LYS A 70 -11.28 -9.46 -7.13
N VAL A 71 -10.37 -9.99 -7.93
CA VAL A 71 -9.43 -11.05 -7.54
C VAL A 71 -8.10 -10.40 -7.19
N MET A 72 -7.58 -10.72 -6.01
CA MET A 72 -6.28 -10.29 -5.53
C MET A 72 -5.39 -11.50 -5.34
N TYR A 73 -4.14 -11.40 -5.77
CA TYR A 73 -3.19 -12.50 -5.77
C TYR A 73 -1.79 -12.01 -5.38
N ALA A 74 -1.24 -12.53 -4.29
CA ALA A 74 0.10 -12.18 -3.80
C ALA A 74 0.98 -13.44 -3.69
N PRO A 75 1.60 -13.90 -4.78
CA PRO A 75 2.36 -15.14 -4.79
C PRO A 75 3.59 -15.06 -3.89
N ARG A 76 3.75 -16.03 -2.97
CA ARG A 76 4.92 -16.09 -2.05
C ARG A 76 5.13 -14.81 -1.23
N GLY A 77 4.07 -14.01 -1.06
CA GLY A 77 4.09 -12.82 -0.22
C GLY A 77 3.26 -13.02 1.05
N PRO A 78 3.35 -12.10 2.02
CA PRO A 78 4.24 -10.93 2.02
C PRO A 78 5.73 -11.29 2.24
N LEU A 79 6.64 -10.41 1.81
CA LEU A 79 8.02 -10.40 2.26
C LEU A 79 8.05 -9.81 3.68
N LEU A 80 8.63 -10.53 4.64
CA LEU A 80 8.62 -10.16 6.06
C LEU A 80 10.05 -9.99 6.59
N ALA A 81 10.29 -8.92 7.35
CA ALA A 81 11.60 -8.65 7.95
C ALA A 81 11.97 -9.71 9.01
N ASP A 82 10.95 -10.30 9.65
CA ASP A 82 11.02 -11.45 10.52
C ASP A 82 9.78 -12.32 10.32
N VAL A 83 9.94 -13.65 10.44
CA VAL A 83 8.82 -14.59 10.29
C VAL A 83 7.97 -14.53 11.55
N SER A 84 6.94 -13.69 11.52
CA SER A 84 5.97 -13.51 12.60
C SER A 84 4.54 -13.55 12.08
N MET A 85 3.71 -14.37 12.72
CA MET A 85 2.28 -14.46 12.39
C MET A 85 1.54 -13.15 12.66
N ASP A 86 1.94 -12.40 13.69
CA ASP A 86 1.33 -11.10 14.00
C ASP A 86 1.64 -10.07 12.91
N LEU A 87 2.87 -10.07 12.40
CA LEU A 87 3.27 -9.21 11.30
C LEU A 87 2.55 -9.60 10.01
N ALA A 88 2.48 -10.90 9.70
CA ALA A 88 1.74 -11.41 8.55
C ALA A 88 0.25 -11.01 8.59
N HIS A 89 -0.41 -11.20 9.74
CA HIS A 89 -1.79 -10.75 9.94
C HIS A 89 -1.93 -9.24 9.79
N GLY A 90 -1.02 -8.46 10.37
CA GLY A 90 -1.04 -7.00 10.24
C GLY A 90 -0.95 -6.51 8.80
N VAL A 91 -0.20 -7.20 7.94
CA VAL A 91 -0.09 -6.90 6.51
C VAL A 91 -1.35 -7.32 5.74
N LEU A 92 -1.88 -8.51 6.04
CA LEU A 92 -2.99 -9.13 5.31
C LEU A 92 -4.39 -8.66 5.74
N ALA A 93 -4.52 -8.03 6.90
CA ALA A 93 -5.80 -7.52 7.38
C ALA A 93 -6.31 -6.30 6.59
N GLU A 94 -5.40 -5.49 6.02
CA GLU A 94 -5.74 -4.25 5.32
C GLU A 94 -4.93 -4.08 4.00
N PRO A 95 -5.05 -5.01 3.03
CA PRO A 95 -4.35 -4.90 1.76
C PRO A 95 -4.95 -3.77 0.92
N GLY A 96 -4.26 -2.64 0.83
CA GLY A 96 -4.54 -1.61 -0.16
C GLY A 96 -5.41 -0.42 0.28
N VAL A 97 -5.48 -0.12 1.58
CA VAL A 97 -5.91 1.22 2.04
C VAL A 97 -4.66 2.02 2.40
N PRO A 98 -4.23 2.99 1.56
CA PRO A 98 -3.24 3.97 1.97
C PRO A 98 -3.80 4.69 3.20
N ARG A 99 -3.20 4.47 4.37
CA ARG A 99 -3.48 5.33 5.52
C ARG A 99 -2.77 6.64 5.20
N THR A 100 -3.53 7.60 4.68
CA THR A 100 -3.10 9.00 4.64
C THR A 100 -2.49 9.31 6.01
N PRO A 101 -1.26 9.84 6.09
CA PRO A 101 -0.71 10.28 7.36
C PRO A 101 -1.78 11.16 8.01
N ARG A 102 -2.26 10.78 9.21
CA ARG A 102 -3.10 11.68 9.99
C ARG A 102 -2.22 12.87 10.30
N THR A 103 -2.32 13.92 9.48
CA THR A 103 -1.88 15.24 9.88
C THR A 103 -2.57 15.47 11.22
N ARG A 104 -1.77 15.66 12.27
CA ARG A 104 -2.27 16.23 13.52
C ARG A 104 -3.00 17.51 13.10
N ARG A 105 -4.34 17.49 13.06
CA ARG A 105 -5.13 18.71 12.97
C ARG A 105 -4.75 19.53 14.20
N GLY A 106 -3.95 20.57 13.99
CA GLY A 106 -3.83 21.67 14.92
C GLY A 106 -5.19 22.37 15.09
N PRO A 107 -5.35 23.19 16.13
CA PRO A 107 -6.65 23.72 16.54
C PRO A 107 -7.28 24.59 15.45
N GLN A 108 -8.60 24.51 15.40
CA GLN A 108 -9.51 25.16 14.47
C GLN A 108 -9.25 26.67 14.34
N ASP A 109 -8.97 27.17 13.13
CA ASP A 109 -9.26 28.57 12.80
C ASP A 109 -10.71 28.63 12.27
N ARG A 110 -11.62 28.95 13.20
CA ARG A 110 -12.99 29.37 12.89
C ARG A 110 -12.95 30.86 12.55
N SER A 111 -12.55 31.18 11.33
CA SER A 111 -12.75 32.51 10.78
C SER A 111 -12.80 32.43 9.26
N ARG A 112 -13.78 33.11 8.67
CA ARG A 112 -14.04 33.21 7.22
C ARG A 112 -14.82 32.02 6.64
N TYR A 113 -16.13 32.01 6.90
CA TYR A 113 -17.18 31.99 5.86
C TYR A 113 -18.56 32.20 6.53
N ARG A 114 -18.88 33.47 6.78
CA ARG A 114 -20.22 34.09 6.85
C ARG A 114 -20.00 35.45 6.17
N ALA A 115 -20.74 35.92 5.19
CA ALA A 115 -22.06 35.55 4.72
C ALA A 115 -22.15 35.86 3.22
N VAL A 116 -22.90 35.02 2.51
CA VAL A 116 -23.62 35.42 1.31
C VAL A 116 -25.10 35.40 1.71
N ASP A 117 -25.86 36.33 1.12
CA ASP A 117 -27.33 36.47 1.10
C ASP A 117 -28.01 37.27 2.24
N ARG A 118 -28.36 38.52 1.92
CA ARG A 118 -29.74 39.09 1.89
C ARG A 118 -29.74 40.25 0.87
N HIS A 119 -30.38 40.09 -0.30
CA HIS A 119 -31.79 40.43 -0.62
C HIS A 119 -32.13 41.93 -0.69
N ALA A 120 -32.60 42.31 -1.89
CA ALA A 120 -33.76 43.14 -2.21
C ALA A 120 -33.81 44.59 -1.66
N GLY A 121 -33.91 45.53 -2.61
CA GLY A 121 -34.19 46.95 -2.42
C GLY A 121 -33.83 47.73 -3.67
#